data_AF-A0A4Y2TY40-F1
#
_entry.id   AF-A0A4Y2TY40-F1
#
_cell.length_a   1.000
_cell.length_b   1.000
_cell.length_c   1.000
_cell.angle_alpha   90.00
_cell.angle_beta   90.00
_cell.angle_gamma   90.00
#
_symmetry.space_group_name_H-M   'P 1'
#
loop_
_entity.id
_entity.type
_entity.pdbx_description
1 polymer ?
#
loop_
_entity_poly.entity_id
_entity_poly.type
_entity_poly.pdbx_seq_one_letter_code
_entity_poly.pdbx_strand_id
1 'polypeptide(L)'
;MCINSNISSLSLARFKTAHGGHCQFVNLFKSKVQALRNLIYNISNEEEFNETTRNIQLEIHRTCKQVYKIKRNPLIPNVTWWNRDLQIKKYELKTLGRRFQKSRGEDRIHYKIVLSKKELCSRKQSKESNVDLGDFYAP
;
A
#
# COMPACT_ATOMS: atom_id res chain seq x y z
N MET A 1 2.22 -26.78 -15.18
CA MET A 1 2.11 -26.44 -13.74
C MET A 1 1.02 -25.39 -13.54
N CYS A 2 -0.11 -25.77 -12.94
CA CYS A 2 -1.14 -24.81 -12.55
C CYS A 2 -0.67 -24.09 -11.30
N ILE A 3 -0.25 -22.83 -11.44
CA ILE A 3 -0.11 -21.91 -10.31
C ILE A 3 -1.51 -21.86 -9.68
N ASN A 4 -1.66 -22.41 -8.48
CA ASN A 4 -2.90 -22.38 -7.71
C ASN A 4 -3.48 -20.95 -7.73
N SER A 5 -4.51 -20.76 -8.54
CA SER A 5 -5.14 -19.47 -8.84
C SER A 5 -6.10 -19.02 -7.74
N ASN A 6 -6.12 -19.69 -6.59
CA ASN A 6 -6.73 -19.17 -5.36
C ASN A 6 -5.89 -18.08 -4.69
N ILE A 7 -5.40 -17.12 -5.49
CA ILE A 7 -4.98 -15.83 -4.95
C ILE A 7 -6.28 -15.10 -4.61
N SER A 8 -6.74 -15.22 -3.37
CA SER A 8 -7.79 -14.33 -2.86
C SER A 8 -7.33 -12.89 -3.11
N SER A 9 -8.16 -12.14 -3.82
CA SER A 9 -7.81 -10.93 -4.59
C SER A 9 -7.47 -9.68 -3.76
N LEU A 10 -6.94 -9.83 -2.54
CA LEU A 10 -6.86 -8.73 -1.58
C LEU A 10 -5.44 -8.18 -1.36
N SER A 11 -4.37 -8.92 -1.66
CA SER A 11 -3.01 -8.34 -1.65
C SER A 11 -1.99 -9.21 -2.38
N LEU A 12 -1.15 -8.61 -3.24
CA LEU A 12 0.08 -9.25 -3.68
C LEU A 12 1.19 -8.92 -2.67
N ALA A 13 1.76 -9.95 -2.04
CA ALA A 13 2.93 -9.79 -1.19
C ALA A 13 4.16 -9.53 -2.08
N ARG A 14 4.82 -8.38 -1.91
CA ARG A 14 6.05 -8.03 -2.64
C ARG A 14 7.22 -7.91 -1.68
N PHE A 15 8.37 -8.45 -2.05
CA PHE A 15 9.64 -8.20 -1.36
C PHE A 15 10.09 -6.75 -1.58
N LYS A 16 10.34 -6.02 -0.49
CA LYS A 16 10.87 -4.65 -0.54
C LYS A 16 12.38 -4.70 -0.73
N THR A 17 12.85 -4.25 -1.88
CA THR A 17 14.27 -4.08 -2.19
C THR A 17 14.71 -2.67 -1.77
N ALA A 18 15.13 -2.49 -0.52
CA ALA A 18 15.89 -1.30 -0.14
C ALA A 18 17.33 -1.42 -0.68
N HIS A 19 18.00 -0.30 -0.97
CA HIS A 19 19.29 -0.27 -1.68
C HIS A 19 20.43 -1.11 -1.03
N GLY A 20 20.31 -1.56 0.22
CA GLY A 20 21.28 -2.47 0.87
C GLY A 20 20.91 -3.97 0.89
N GLY A 21 19.62 -4.32 0.78
CA GLY A 21 19.17 -5.72 0.91
C GLY A 21 19.68 -6.62 -0.22
N HIS A 22 19.85 -6.06 -1.42
CA HIS A 22 20.30 -6.86 -2.56
C HIS A 22 21.73 -7.38 -2.41
N CYS A 23 22.65 -6.57 -1.87
CA CYS A 23 24.02 -7.00 -1.60
C CYS A 23 24.06 -8.17 -0.61
N GLN A 24 23.26 -8.09 0.46
CA GLN A 24 23.12 -9.18 1.43
C GLN A 24 22.55 -10.45 0.80
N PHE A 25 21.55 -10.33 -0.07
CA PHE A 25 21.02 -11.46 -0.84
C PHE A 25 22.09 -12.11 -1.70
N VAL A 26 22.87 -11.33 -2.46
CA VAL A 26 23.93 -11.84 -3.32
C VAL A 26 24.95 -12.62 -2.50
N ASN A 27 25.39 -12.08 -1.36
CA ASN A 27 26.36 -12.77 -0.50
C ASN A 27 25.83 -14.08 0.09
N LEU A 28 24.58 -14.10 0.56
CA LEU A 28 23.93 -15.30 1.10
C LEU A 28 23.63 -16.35 0.03
N PHE A 29 23.24 -15.92 -1.17
CA PHE A 29 22.90 -16.83 -2.25
C PHE A 29 24.15 -17.41 -2.90
N LYS A 30 25.25 -16.64 -2.98
CA LYS A 30 26.53 -17.07 -3.56
C LYS A 30 27.07 -18.35 -2.94
N SER A 31 26.92 -18.55 -1.63
CA SER A 31 27.35 -19.80 -0.97
C SER A 31 26.53 -21.01 -1.39
N LYS A 32 25.30 -20.81 -1.85
CA LYS A 32 24.36 -21.87 -2.27
C LYS A 32 24.50 -22.22 -3.76
N VAL A 33 25.01 -21.30 -4.57
CA VAL A 33 25.17 -21.48 -6.02
C VAL A 33 25.97 -22.74 -6.37
N GLN A 34 27.04 -23.03 -5.64
CA GLN A 34 27.86 -24.21 -5.92
C GLN A 34 27.08 -25.53 -5.70
N ALA A 35 26.28 -25.61 -4.63
CA ALA A 35 25.44 -26.77 -4.35
C ALA A 35 24.35 -26.94 -5.42
N LEU A 36 23.70 -25.84 -5.83
CA LEU A 36 22.69 -25.85 -6.90
C LEU A 36 23.30 -26.26 -8.25
N ARG A 37 24.54 -25.83 -8.53
CA ARG A 37 25.25 -26.22 -9.76
C ARG A 37 25.53 -27.72 -9.80
N ASN A 38 25.95 -28.30 -8.67
CA ASN A 38 26.18 -29.74 -8.58
C ASN A 38 24.87 -30.53 -8.75
N LEU A 39 23.77 -30.04 -8.17
CA LEU A 39 22.44 -30.65 -8.38
C LEU A 39 22.07 -30.66 -9.85
N ILE A 40 22.26 -29.54 -10.57
CA ILE A 40 21.96 -29.44 -12.00
C ILE A 40 22.82 -30.41 -12.83
N TYR A 41 24.09 -30.57 -12.47
CA TYR A 41 25.01 -31.46 -13.20
C TYR A 41 24.64 -32.94 -13.05
N ASN A 42 24.08 -33.33 -11.91
CA ASN A 42 23.74 -34.72 -11.61
C ASN A 42 22.36 -35.16 -12.14
N ILE A 43 21.58 -34.24 -12.71
CA ILE A 43 20.26 -34.56 -13.26
C ILE A 43 20.41 -35.56 -14.40
N SER A 44 19.79 -36.72 -14.24
CA SER A 44 19.72 -37.73 -15.30
C SER A 44 18.27 -38.01 -15.73
N ASN A 45 17.30 -37.67 -14.88
CA ASN A 45 15.90 -38.10 -15.02
C ASN A 45 14.95 -36.88 -15.06
N GLU A 46 13.78 -37.03 -15.69
CA GLU A 46 12.76 -35.96 -15.68
C GLU A 46 12.23 -35.65 -14.27
N GLU A 47 12.13 -36.67 -13.42
CA GLU A 47 11.68 -36.49 -12.03
C GLU A 47 12.69 -35.69 -11.21
N GLU A 48 13.98 -36.01 -11.34
CA GLU A 48 15.09 -35.26 -10.72
C GLU A 48 15.17 -33.82 -11.24
N PHE A 49 14.84 -33.60 -12.52
CA PHE A 49 14.75 -32.27 -13.09
C PHE A 49 13.65 -31.43 -12.43
N ASN A 50 12.46 -32.00 -12.27
CA ASN A 50 11.34 -31.33 -11.61
C ASN A 50 11.64 -31.04 -10.13
N GLU A 51 12.25 -32.00 -9.43
CA GLU A 51 12.65 -31.83 -8.04
C GLU A 51 13.74 -30.77 -7.89
N THR A 52 14.75 -30.78 -8.75
CA THR A 52 15.83 -29.78 -8.74
C THR A 52 15.29 -28.38 -9.03
N THR A 53 14.36 -28.26 -9.98
CA THR A 53 13.69 -26.99 -10.28
C THR A 53 12.92 -26.46 -9.07
N ARG A 54 12.17 -27.34 -8.38
CA ARG A 54 11.45 -27.00 -7.15
C ARG A 54 12.41 -26.58 -6.04
N ASN A 55 13.54 -27.28 -5.87
CA ASN A 55 14.55 -26.95 -4.87
C ASN A 55 15.19 -25.59 -5.14
N ILE A 56 15.54 -25.27 -6.39
CA ILE A 56 16.06 -23.94 -6.77
C ILE A 56 15.05 -22.84 -6.41
N GLN A 57 13.78 -23.02 -6.77
CA GLN A 57 12.73 -22.04 -6.47
C GLN A 57 12.55 -21.84 -4.97
N LEU A 58 12.53 -22.92 -4.18
CA LEU A 58 12.43 -22.86 -2.74
C LEU A 58 13.63 -22.16 -2.11
N GLU A 59 14.83 -22.42 -2.61
CA GLU A 59 16.05 -21.85 -2.07
C GLU A 59 16.15 -20.34 -2.35
N ILE A 60 15.74 -19.91 -3.55
CA ILE A 60 15.58 -18.49 -3.89
C ILE A 60 14.54 -17.86 -2.96
N HIS A 61 13.36 -18.48 -2.80
CA HIS A 61 12.28 -17.94 -1.98
C HIS A 61 12.65 -17.81 -0.51
N ARG A 62 13.32 -18.82 0.06
CA ARG A 62 13.83 -18.79 1.45
C ARG A 62 14.84 -17.67 1.65
N THR A 63 15.79 -17.55 0.73
CA THR A 63 16.83 -16.51 0.80
C THR A 63 16.21 -15.11 0.65
N CYS A 64 15.23 -14.95 -0.24
CA CYS A 64 14.46 -13.71 -0.36
C CYS A 64 13.69 -13.36 0.91
N LYS A 65 13.02 -14.32 1.56
CA LYS A 65 12.32 -14.12 2.83
C LYS A 65 13.24 -13.70 3.97
N GLN A 66 14.47 -14.24 3.99
CA GLN A 66 15.45 -13.93 5.01
C GLN A 66 15.98 -12.50 4.89
N VAL A 67 16.16 -12.03 3.65
CA VAL A 67 16.84 -10.75 3.39
C VAL A 67 15.86 -9.59 3.19
N TYR A 68 14.76 -9.82 2.49
CA TYR A 68 13.82 -8.76 2.14
C TYR A 68 12.60 -8.75 3.07
N LYS A 69 12.21 -7.55 3.49
CA LYS A 69 10.93 -7.35 4.17
C LYS A 69 9.78 -7.54 3.20
N ILE A 70 8.73 -8.26 3.61
CA ILE A 70 7.51 -8.40 2.82
C ILE A 70 6.64 -7.16 3.05
N LYS A 71 6.34 -6.42 1.98
CA LYS A 71 5.34 -5.36 1.99
C LYS A 71 4.08 -5.89 1.32
N ARG A 72 2.96 -5.85 2.04
CA ARG A 72 1.63 -6.09 1.45
C ARG A 72 1.19 -4.80 0.79
N ASN A 73 0.86 -4.86 -0.50
CA ASN A 73 0.21 -3.75 -1.17
C ASN A 73 -1.28 -4.09 -1.29
N PRO A 74 -2.20 -3.30 -0.71
CA PRO A 74 -3.61 -3.43 -1.05
C PRO A 74 -3.76 -3.11 -2.54
N LEU A 75 -4.33 -4.05 -3.30
CA LEU A 75 -4.49 -3.90 -4.76
C LEU A 75 -5.55 -2.86 -5.12
N ILE A 76 -6.50 -2.63 -4.21
CA ILE A 76 -7.53 -1.61 -4.32
C ILE A 76 -7.27 -0.64 -3.15
N PRO A 77 -6.70 0.55 -3.39
CA PRO A 77 -6.81 1.60 -2.38
C PRO A 77 -8.31 1.83 -2.18
N ASN A 78 -8.79 1.86 -0.93
CA ASN A 78 -10.16 2.29 -0.66
C ASN A 78 -10.35 3.64 -1.37
N VAL A 79 -11.20 3.66 -2.40
CA VAL A 79 -11.34 4.79 -3.32
C VAL A 79 -12.12 5.88 -2.59
N THR A 80 -11.42 6.67 -1.78
CA THR A 80 -12.01 7.70 -0.91
C THR A 80 -12.23 9.05 -1.61
N TRP A 81 -11.90 9.18 -2.90
CA TRP A 81 -12.07 10.45 -3.62
C TRP A 81 -13.54 10.82 -3.84
N TRP A 82 -14.46 9.85 -3.80
CA TRP A 82 -15.90 10.08 -3.77
C TRP A 82 -16.49 9.62 -2.44
N ASN A 83 -16.86 10.59 -1.60
CA ASN A 83 -17.54 10.35 -0.33
C ASN A 83 -18.81 11.21 -0.29
N ARG A 84 -19.97 10.57 -0.09
CA ARG A 84 -21.27 11.22 0.04
C ARG A 84 -21.25 12.33 1.10
N ASP A 85 -20.58 12.11 2.22
CA ASP A 85 -20.49 13.07 3.32
C ASP A 85 -19.67 14.32 2.93
N LEU A 86 -18.60 14.13 2.15
CA LEU A 86 -17.82 15.25 1.61
C LEU A 86 -18.64 16.06 0.61
N GLN A 87 -19.47 15.40 -0.19
CA GLN A 87 -20.36 16.07 -1.14
C GLN A 87 -21.45 16.88 -0.40
N ILE A 88 -22.06 16.32 0.65
CA ILE A 88 -23.02 17.01 1.51
C ILE A 88 -22.36 18.25 2.14
N LYS A 89 -21.19 18.10 2.78
CA LYS A 89 -20.44 19.22 3.38
C LYS A 89 -20.11 20.33 2.37
N LYS A 90 -19.73 19.96 1.15
CA LYS A 90 -19.47 20.92 0.05
C LYS A 90 -20.74 21.71 -0.32
N TYR A 91 -21.89 21.04 -0.42
CA TYR A 91 -23.17 21.70 -0.70
C TYR A 91 -23.62 22.63 0.43
N GLU A 92 -23.41 22.25 1.69
CA GLU A 92 -23.71 23.09 2.85
C GLU A 92 -22.88 24.38 2.84
N LEU A 93 -21.57 24.29 2.60
CA LEU A 93 -20.69 25.45 2.50
C LEU A 93 -21.12 26.38 1.35
N LYS A 94 -21.46 25.83 0.18
CA LYS A 94 -21.96 26.61 -0.96
C LYS A 94 -23.27 27.33 -0.62
N THR A 95 -24.17 26.67 0.12
CA THR A 95 -25.45 27.24 0.55
C THR A 95 -25.23 28.37 1.56
N LEU A 96 -24.31 28.20 2.51
CA LEU A 96 -23.92 29.25 3.46
C LEU A 96 -23.29 30.45 2.76
N GLY A 97 -22.40 30.21 1.78
CA GLY A 97 -21.82 31.29 0.96
C GLY A 97 -22.87 32.10 0.21
N ARG A 98 -23.89 31.44 -0.36
CA ARG A 98 -25.03 32.13 -0.99
C ARG A 98 -25.84 32.96 0.01
N ARG A 99 -26.06 32.46 1.24
CA ARG A 99 -26.77 33.20 2.30
C ARG A 99 -25.97 34.44 2.74
N PHE A 100 -24.66 34.28 2.94
CA PHE A 100 -23.75 35.39 3.25
C PHE A 100 -23.76 36.49 2.17
N GLN A 101 -23.77 36.11 0.89
CA GLN A 101 -23.81 37.07 -0.22
C GLN A 101 -25.13 37.85 -0.29
N LYS A 102 -26.25 37.23 0.11
CA LYS A 102 -27.59 37.83 0.07
C LYS A 102 -27.96 38.60 1.34
N SER A 103 -27.27 38.37 2.46
CA SER A 103 -27.58 39.01 3.74
C SER A 103 -27.02 40.43 3.85
N ARG A 104 -27.65 41.25 4.70
CA ARG A 104 -27.27 42.64 4.99
C ARG A 104 -27.25 42.87 6.50
N GLY A 105 -26.59 43.94 6.95
CA GLY A 105 -26.53 44.30 8.37
C GLY A 105 -25.94 43.19 9.25
N GLU A 106 -26.57 42.97 10.41
CA GLU A 106 -26.14 42.00 11.42
C GLU A 106 -26.12 40.55 10.93
N ASP A 107 -27.08 40.17 10.08
CA ASP A 107 -27.13 38.84 9.46
C ASP A 107 -25.90 38.57 8.60
N ARG A 108 -25.36 39.59 7.94
CA ARG A 108 -24.13 39.46 7.14
C ARG A 108 -22.92 39.15 8.01
N ILE A 109 -22.85 39.75 9.20
CA ILE A 109 -21.79 39.49 10.19
C ILE A 109 -21.94 38.06 10.73
N HIS A 110 -23.15 37.65 11.09
CA HIS A 110 -23.45 36.30 11.55
C HIS A 110 -23.03 35.24 10.52
N TYR A 111 -23.50 35.34 9.27
CA TYR A 111 -23.16 34.37 8.23
C TYR A 111 -21.66 34.38 7.86
N LYS A 112 -20.96 35.51 7.96
CA LYS A 112 -19.50 35.58 7.77
C LYS A 112 -18.76 34.73 8.82
N ILE A 113 -19.15 34.85 10.08
CA ILE A 113 -18.56 34.09 11.19
C ILE A 113 -18.84 32.60 11.04
N VAL A 114 -20.10 32.23 10.75
CA VAL A 114 -20.50 30.83 10.55
C VAL A 114 -19.76 30.19 9.39
N LEU A 115 -19.67 30.87 8.24
CA LEU A 115 -18.95 30.37 7.07
C LEU A 115 -17.46 30.15 7.39
N SER A 116 -16.80 31.14 8.00
CA SER A 116 -15.38 31.07 8.35
C SER A 116 -15.09 29.90 9.31
N LYS A 117 -15.92 29.73 10.36
CA LYS A 117 -15.81 28.59 11.29
C LYS A 117 -15.93 27.25 10.56
N LYS A 118 -16.92 27.11 9.66
CA LYS A 118 -17.18 25.85 8.97
C LYS A 118 -16.08 25.50 7.96
N GLU A 119 -15.54 26.49 7.24
CA GLU A 119 -14.38 26.31 6.36
C GLU A 119 -13.11 25.90 7.11
N LEU A 120 -12.89 26.43 8.31
CA LEU A 120 -11.76 26.04 9.16
C LEU A 120 -11.89 24.58 9.62
N CYS A 121 -13.08 24.15 10.07
CA CYS A 121 -13.33 22.76 10.43
C CYS A 121 -13.11 21.80 9.25
N SER A 122 -13.56 22.16 8.04
CA SER A 122 -13.32 21.34 6.85
C SER A 122 -11.83 21.22 6.50
N ARG A 123 -11.05 22.29 6.64
CA ARG A 123 -9.59 22.27 6.43
C ARG A 123 -8.83 21.45 7.47
N LYS A 124 -9.31 21.38 8.71
CA LYS A 124 -8.73 20.52 9.76
C LYS A 124 -9.00 19.05 9.45
N GLN A 125 -10.25 18.69 9.14
CA GLN A 125 -10.64 17.32 8.80
C GLN A 125 -9.89 16.78 7.57
N SER A 126 -9.67 17.61 6.54
CA SER A 126 -8.90 17.18 5.36
C SER A 126 -7.40 16.99 5.63
N LYS A 127 -6.87 17.60 6.70
CA LYS A 127 -5.48 17.39 7.15
C LYS A 127 -5.38 16.15 8.03
N GLU A 128 -6.29 15.96 8.98
CA GLU A 128 -6.33 14.80 9.88
C GLU A 128 -6.55 13.48 9.12
N SER A 129 -7.42 13.44 8.11
CA SER A 129 -7.60 12.25 7.26
C SER A 129 -6.37 11.88 6.41
N ASN A 130 -5.39 12.78 6.27
CA ASN A 130 -4.10 12.48 5.62
C ASN A 130 -3.04 11.97 6.60
N VAL A 131 -3.26 12.12 7.92
CA VAL A 131 -2.31 11.69 8.96
C VAL A 131 -2.58 10.24 9.38
N ASP A 132 -3.81 9.75 9.27
CA ASP A 132 -4.24 8.41 9.73
C ASP A 132 -3.75 7.22 8.87
N LEU A 133 -2.92 7.48 7.84
CA LEU A 133 -2.14 6.45 7.13
C LEU A 133 -0.71 6.28 7.67
N GLY A 134 -0.29 7.12 8.63
CA GLY A 134 1.07 7.16 9.16
C GLY A 134 1.35 6.23 10.34
N ASP A 135 0.34 5.88 11.14
CA ASP A 135 0.58 5.40 12.51
C ASP A 135 0.35 3.90 12.75
N PHE A 136 0.18 3.09 11.69
CA PHE A 136 0.07 1.63 11.83
C PHE A 136 1.40 0.86 11.79
N TYR A 137 2.54 1.53 11.97
CA TYR A 137 3.84 0.87 12.05
C TYR A 137 4.79 1.56 13.06
N ALA A 138 4.75 1.10 14.30
CA ALA A 138 5.90 1.15 15.22
C ALA A 138 6.07 -0.25 15.88
N PRO A 139 7.31 -0.62 16.28
CA PRO A 139 7.81 -2.00 16.34
C PRO A 139 7.09 -2.97 17.29
#